data_AF-M5JKT5-F1
#
_entry.id   AF-M5JKT5-F1
#
_cell.length_a   1.000
_cell.length_b   1.000
_cell.length_c   1.000
_cell.angle_alpha   90.00
_cell.angle_beta   90.00
_cell.angle_gamma   90.00
#
_symmetry.space_group_name_H-M   'P 1'
#
loop_
_entity.id
_entity.type
_entity.pdbx_description
1 polymer ?
#
loop_
_entity_poly.entity_id
_entity_poly.type
_entity_poly.pdbx_seq_one_letter_code
_entity_poly.pdbx_strand_id
1 'polypeptide(L)'
;MEVHAKHNEPPLADRLALDYESLTERVADILTLARDTIPAEITSDEENSRIGDVVKGIRGLIKEIGDAKDTEKRPHLDANKTIEEFFKSLTERLSKGRDVIEARGKRFLDKKATEERQRREEAARAAREEAERKLREAQAAEEQGKEVHAEIALDQATQADRRAQVIEKAVDDSAADMARTRLAGGGVSTLRTSWEFKVEDYQAVDLNTLRAFFANSEIDKAIRGFVRSGGRQLRGVKIFEDTKASYR
;
A
#
# COMPACT_ATOMS: atom_id res chain seq x y z
N MET A 1 -34.89 4.52 9.01
CA MET A 1 -35.47 3.25 9.49
C MET A 1 -34.80 2.93 10.80
N GLU A 2 -35.48 3.23 11.90
CA GLU A 2 -35.00 2.95 13.25
C GLU A 2 -34.92 1.44 13.45
N VAL A 3 -33.73 0.94 13.73
CA VAL A 3 -33.57 -0.39 14.33
C VAL A 3 -33.95 -0.22 15.80
N HIS A 4 -35.25 -0.20 16.08
CA HIS A 4 -35.72 -0.43 17.43
C HIS A 4 -35.27 -1.85 17.79
N ALA A 5 -34.23 -1.94 18.62
CA ALA A 5 -33.99 -3.15 19.40
C ALA A 5 -35.31 -3.42 20.14
N LYS A 6 -36.09 -4.39 19.69
CA LYS A 6 -37.27 -4.82 20.43
C LYS A 6 -36.74 -5.34 21.75
N HIS A 7 -37.15 -4.71 22.85
CA HIS A 7 -36.60 -4.92 24.20
C HIS A 7 -36.94 -6.31 24.79
N ASN A 8 -37.25 -7.32 23.95
CA ASN A 8 -37.65 -8.65 24.37
C ASN A 8 -37.36 -9.75 23.34
N GLU A 9 -36.42 -9.55 22.41
CA GLU A 9 -35.97 -10.66 21.55
C GLU A 9 -34.86 -11.45 22.27
N PRO A 10 -34.89 -12.80 22.22
CA PRO A 10 -33.85 -13.61 22.83
C PRO A 10 -32.49 -13.31 22.17
N PRO A 11 -31.36 -13.61 22.84
CA PRO A 11 -30.03 -13.50 22.25
C PRO A 11 -29.97 -14.12 20.86
N LEU A 12 -29.19 -13.53 19.94
CA LEU A 12 -29.15 -13.98 18.53
C LEU A 12 -28.88 -15.49 18.39
N ALA A 13 -28.03 -16.05 19.24
CA ALA A 13 -27.75 -17.49 19.25
C ALA A 13 -29.02 -18.33 19.54
N ASP A 14 -29.79 -17.93 20.54
CA ASP A 14 -31.03 -18.62 20.94
C ASP A 14 -32.13 -18.43 19.89
N ARG A 15 -32.21 -17.24 19.28
CA ARG A 15 -33.12 -16.97 18.16
C ARG A 15 -32.81 -17.87 16.96
N LEU A 16 -31.54 -17.96 16.56
CA LEU A 16 -31.14 -18.81 15.43
C LEU A 16 -31.45 -20.29 15.68
N ALA A 17 -31.28 -20.76 16.92
CA ALA A 17 -31.61 -22.14 17.29
C ALA A 17 -33.11 -22.42 17.14
N LEU A 18 -33.97 -21.47 17.54
CA LEU A 18 -35.43 -21.60 17.43
C LEU A 18 -35.92 -21.44 15.98
N ASP A 19 -35.46 -20.41 15.28
CA ASP A 19 -35.92 -20.09 13.92
C ASP A 19 -35.52 -21.18 12.90
N TYR A 20 -34.42 -21.90 13.15
CA TYR A 20 -33.87 -22.94 12.27
C TYR A 20 -33.87 -24.34 12.91
N GLU A 21 -34.72 -24.59 13.90
CA GLU A 21 -34.87 -25.89 14.57
C GLU A 21 -35.14 -27.00 13.54
N SER A 22 -36.15 -26.81 12.68
CA SER A 22 -36.50 -27.77 11.63
C SER A 22 -35.37 -28.05 10.63
N LEU A 23 -34.51 -27.06 10.36
CA LEU A 23 -33.35 -27.23 9.48
C LEU A 23 -32.29 -28.09 10.16
N THR A 24 -32.12 -27.92 11.47
CA THR A 24 -31.20 -28.71 12.30
C THR A 24 -31.68 -30.16 12.40
N GLU A 25 -32.98 -30.39 12.57
CA GLU A 25 -33.58 -31.72 12.55
C GLU A 25 -33.34 -32.42 11.20
N ARG A 26 -33.62 -31.74 10.08
CA ARG A 26 -33.38 -32.30 8.74
C ARG A 26 -31.91 -32.63 8.46
N VAL A 27 -30.97 -31.88 9.03
CA VAL A 27 -29.54 -32.20 8.98
C VAL A 27 -29.25 -33.49 9.76
N ALA A 28 -29.82 -33.65 10.96
CA ALA A 28 -29.67 -34.88 11.72
C ALA A 28 -30.29 -36.10 11.00
N ASP A 29 -31.46 -35.92 10.40
CA ASP A 29 -32.20 -36.96 9.69
C ASP A 29 -31.41 -37.47 8.47
N ILE A 30 -30.86 -36.57 7.64
CA ILE A 30 -30.12 -37.00 6.46
C ILE A 30 -28.79 -37.69 6.80
N LEU A 31 -28.14 -37.27 7.89
CA LEU A 31 -26.91 -37.92 8.37
C LEU A 31 -27.21 -39.30 8.97
N THR A 32 -28.34 -39.44 9.66
CA THR A 32 -28.84 -40.72 10.15
C THR A 32 -29.17 -41.64 8.98
N LEU A 33 -29.90 -41.15 7.97
CA LEU A 33 -30.17 -41.88 6.74
C LEU A 33 -28.88 -42.33 6.06
N ALA A 34 -27.89 -41.44 5.92
CA ALA A 34 -26.61 -41.75 5.31
C ALA A 34 -25.88 -42.89 6.05
N ARG A 35 -25.84 -42.80 7.39
CA ARG A 35 -25.23 -43.83 8.25
C ARG A 35 -25.92 -45.18 8.13
N ASP A 36 -27.25 -45.18 8.08
CA ASP A 36 -28.03 -46.41 8.15
C ASP A 36 -28.17 -47.10 6.77
N THR A 37 -28.01 -46.35 5.66
CA THR A 37 -28.23 -46.87 4.30
C THR A 37 -26.98 -47.07 3.46
N ILE A 38 -25.86 -46.40 3.79
CA ILE A 38 -24.62 -46.48 3.01
C ILE A 38 -23.65 -47.45 3.69
N PRO A 39 -23.29 -48.58 3.04
CA PRO A 39 -22.33 -49.52 3.61
C PRO A 39 -20.89 -48.96 3.56
N ALA A 40 -20.01 -49.53 4.39
CA ALA A 40 -18.61 -49.09 4.49
C ALA A 40 -17.79 -49.36 3.22
N GLU A 41 -18.15 -50.39 2.46
CA GLU A 41 -17.56 -50.72 1.17
C GLU A 41 -18.67 -50.83 0.13
N ILE A 42 -18.44 -50.21 -1.04
CA ILE A 42 -19.39 -50.15 -2.15
C ILE A 42 -18.95 -51.14 -3.20
N THR A 43 -19.79 -52.14 -3.46
CA THR A 43 -19.43 -53.27 -4.34
C THR A 43 -20.39 -53.40 -5.52
N SER A 44 -21.46 -52.60 -5.56
CA SER A 44 -22.47 -52.63 -6.63
C SER A 44 -22.87 -51.23 -7.12
N ASP A 45 -23.33 -51.18 -8.37
CA ASP A 45 -23.86 -49.95 -8.97
C ASP A 45 -25.15 -49.47 -8.27
N GLU A 46 -25.94 -50.38 -7.71
CA GLU A 46 -27.13 -50.04 -6.92
C GLU A 46 -26.77 -49.31 -5.62
N GLU A 47 -25.75 -49.78 -4.90
CA GLU A 47 -25.22 -49.09 -3.71
C GLU A 47 -24.61 -47.73 -4.09
N ASN A 48 -23.90 -47.65 -5.21
CA ASN A 48 -23.35 -46.40 -5.73
C ASN A 48 -24.46 -45.40 -6.12
N SER A 49 -25.59 -45.86 -6.65
CA SER A 49 -26.75 -45.02 -6.94
C SER A 49 -27.37 -44.43 -5.68
N ARG A 50 -27.49 -45.22 -4.60
CA ARG A 50 -28.02 -44.74 -3.29
C ARG A 50 -27.14 -43.65 -2.69
N ILE A 51 -25.81 -43.74 -2.87
CA ILE A 51 -24.91 -42.64 -2.50
C ILE A 51 -25.27 -41.37 -3.26
N GLY A 52 -25.54 -41.47 -4.55
CA GLY A 52 -25.94 -40.33 -5.38
C GLY A 52 -27.15 -39.58 -4.81
N ASP A 53 -28.19 -40.31 -4.41
CA ASP A 53 -29.41 -39.73 -3.84
C ASP A 53 -29.16 -39.03 -2.48
N VAL A 54 -28.41 -39.68 -1.59
CA VAL A 54 -28.04 -39.10 -0.29
C VAL A 54 -27.16 -37.86 -0.48
N VAL A 55 -26.17 -37.92 -1.38
CA VAL A 55 -25.29 -36.79 -1.70
C VAL A 55 -26.09 -35.62 -2.30
N LYS A 56 -27.09 -35.91 -3.13
CA LYS A 56 -27.99 -34.88 -3.68
C LYS A 56 -28.82 -34.21 -2.59
N GLY A 57 -29.37 -34.98 -1.65
CA GLY A 57 -30.09 -34.44 -0.50
C GLY A 57 -29.19 -33.56 0.38
N ILE A 58 -27.96 -34.03 0.68
CA ILE A 58 -26.98 -33.27 1.47
C ILE A 58 -26.66 -31.93 0.78
N ARG A 59 -26.46 -31.93 -0.54
CA ARG A 59 -26.22 -30.69 -1.29
C ARG A 59 -27.41 -29.73 -1.26
N GLY A 60 -28.64 -30.27 -1.34
CA GLY A 60 -29.86 -29.48 -1.19
C GLY A 60 -29.90 -28.76 0.15
N LEU A 61 -29.63 -29.48 1.25
CA LEU A 61 -29.56 -28.91 2.59
C LEU A 61 -28.39 -27.92 2.77
N ILE A 62 -27.20 -28.21 2.22
CA ILE A 62 -26.07 -27.27 2.22
C ILE A 62 -26.46 -25.96 1.55
N LYS A 63 -27.17 -26.02 0.42
CA LYS A 63 -27.66 -24.83 -0.28
C LYS A 63 -28.67 -24.07 0.58
N GLU A 64 -29.66 -24.75 1.14
CA GLU A 64 -30.69 -24.14 2.00
C GLU A 64 -30.09 -23.46 3.25
N ILE A 65 -29.11 -24.10 3.90
CA ILE A 65 -28.33 -23.51 5.00
C ILE A 65 -27.57 -22.26 4.52
N GLY A 66 -26.98 -22.31 3.33
CA GLY A 66 -26.32 -21.17 2.70
C GLY A 66 -27.27 -19.99 2.51
N ASP A 67 -28.45 -20.24 1.94
CA ASP A 67 -29.48 -19.24 1.65
C ASP A 67 -30.06 -18.63 2.94
N ALA A 68 -30.32 -19.47 3.96
CA ALA A 68 -30.76 -19.03 5.29
C ALA A 68 -29.72 -18.12 5.97
N LYS A 69 -28.45 -18.56 6.00
CA LYS A 69 -27.34 -17.78 6.53
C LYS A 69 -27.19 -16.43 5.80
N ASP A 70 -27.28 -16.42 4.48
CA ASP A 70 -27.17 -15.19 3.70
C ASP A 70 -28.35 -14.25 3.96
N THR A 71 -29.55 -14.79 4.21
CA THR A 71 -30.75 -14.04 4.58
C THR A 71 -30.59 -13.36 5.95
N GLU A 72 -30.15 -14.10 6.98
CA GLU A 72 -29.90 -13.56 8.32
C GLU A 72 -28.77 -12.54 8.34
N LYS A 73 -27.72 -12.81 7.57
CA LYS A 73 -26.52 -11.96 7.53
C LYS A 73 -26.76 -10.65 6.77
N ARG A 74 -27.68 -10.62 5.80
CA ARG A 74 -27.88 -9.48 4.89
C ARG A 74 -28.20 -8.17 5.63
N PRO A 75 -29.17 -8.09 6.57
CA PRO A 75 -29.44 -6.86 7.31
C PRO A 75 -28.22 -6.31 8.06
N HIS A 76 -27.40 -7.19 8.62
CA HIS A 76 -26.17 -6.79 9.33
C HIS A 76 -25.09 -6.28 8.37
N LEU A 77 -24.94 -6.92 7.21
CA LEU A 77 -24.02 -6.44 6.17
C LEU A 77 -24.46 -5.10 5.58
N ASP A 78 -25.76 -4.92 5.35
CA ASP A 78 -26.32 -3.68 4.82
C ASP A 78 -26.17 -2.54 5.82
N ALA A 79 -26.43 -2.81 7.12
CA ALA A 79 -26.17 -1.86 8.19
C ALA A 79 -24.68 -1.51 8.29
N ASN A 80 -23.80 -2.51 8.26
CA ASN A 80 -22.36 -2.30 8.30
C ASN A 80 -21.89 -1.46 7.10
N LYS A 81 -22.35 -1.77 5.89
CA LYS A 81 -22.04 -1.01 4.69
C LYS A 81 -22.49 0.44 4.81
N THR A 82 -23.69 0.68 5.34
CA THR A 82 -24.22 2.03 5.57
C THR A 82 -23.34 2.83 6.56
N ILE A 83 -22.91 2.18 7.64
CA ILE A 83 -22.00 2.77 8.63
C ILE A 83 -20.66 3.12 7.98
N GLU A 84 -20.06 2.17 7.26
CA GLU A 84 -18.79 2.34 6.56
C GLU A 84 -18.85 3.48 5.54
N GLU A 85 -19.92 3.55 4.74
CA GLU A 85 -20.11 4.63 3.76
C GLU A 85 -20.24 6.00 4.41
N PHE A 86 -20.99 6.09 5.52
CA PHE A 86 -21.11 7.33 6.28
C PHE A 86 -19.74 7.83 6.78
N PHE A 87 -18.99 6.97 7.48
CA PHE A 87 -17.67 7.36 8.01
C PHE A 87 -16.63 7.58 6.91
N LYS A 88 -16.66 6.79 5.83
CA LYS A 88 -15.83 7.00 4.65
C LYS A 88 -16.05 8.40 4.07
N SER A 89 -17.30 8.85 3.97
CA SER A 89 -17.60 10.19 3.44
C SER A 89 -17.01 11.31 4.30
N LEU A 90 -17.04 11.17 5.63
CA LEU A 90 -16.45 12.12 6.57
C LEU A 90 -14.92 12.14 6.44
N THR A 91 -14.29 10.97 6.44
CA THR A 91 -12.84 10.84 6.29
C THR A 91 -12.36 11.35 4.94
N GLU A 92 -13.11 11.11 3.85
CA GLU A 92 -12.77 11.59 2.51
C GLU A 92 -12.84 13.12 2.43
N ARG A 93 -13.88 13.73 3.03
CA ARG A 93 -13.99 15.19 3.11
C ARG A 93 -12.84 15.81 3.89
N LEU A 94 -12.47 15.22 5.04
CA LEU A 94 -11.33 15.68 5.83
C LEU A 94 -10.00 15.48 5.08
N SER A 95 -9.82 14.34 4.41
CA SER A 95 -8.61 14.04 3.64
C SER A 95 -8.43 15.03 2.50
N LYS A 96 -9.48 15.28 1.70
CA LYS A 96 -9.44 16.30 0.65
C LYS A 96 -9.14 17.70 1.20
N GLY A 97 -9.75 18.07 2.33
CA GLY A 97 -9.46 19.33 3.00
C GLY A 97 -8.01 19.45 3.45
N ARG A 98 -7.47 18.39 4.08
CA ARG A 98 -6.06 18.28 4.47
C ARG A 98 -5.15 18.41 3.25
N ASP A 99 -5.40 17.68 2.18
CA ASP A 99 -4.56 17.68 0.97
C ASP A 99 -4.49 19.08 0.34
N VAL A 100 -5.59 19.83 0.33
CA VAL A 100 -5.60 21.24 -0.12
C VAL A 100 -4.74 22.14 0.78
N ILE A 101 -4.78 21.94 2.09
CA ILE A 101 -4.00 22.72 3.05
C ILE A 101 -2.50 22.36 2.95
N GLU A 102 -2.18 21.06 2.87
CA GLU A 102 -0.82 20.56 2.68
C GLU A 102 -0.23 21.04 1.36
N ALA A 103 -1.01 21.09 0.28
CA ALA A 103 -0.57 21.65 -1.00
C ALA A 103 -0.21 23.15 -0.89
N ARG A 104 -0.94 23.93 -0.08
CA ARG A 104 -0.58 25.34 0.20
C ARG A 104 0.71 25.43 1.02
N GLY A 105 0.86 24.57 2.04
CA GLY A 105 2.08 24.46 2.83
C GLY A 105 3.28 24.11 1.95
N LYS A 106 3.13 23.13 1.05
CA LYS A 106 4.15 22.75 0.06
C LYS A 106 4.55 23.93 -0.81
N ARG A 107 3.59 24.67 -1.40
CA ARG A 107 3.89 25.86 -2.22
C ARG A 107 4.70 26.90 -1.45
N PHE A 108 4.39 27.13 -0.18
CA PHE A 108 5.15 28.04 0.67
C PHE A 108 6.58 27.52 0.93
N LEU A 109 6.74 26.26 1.28
CA LEU A 109 8.05 25.64 1.51
C LEU A 109 8.91 25.60 0.24
N ASP A 110 8.31 25.30 -0.91
CA ASP A 110 8.98 25.32 -2.22
C ASP A 110 9.46 26.74 -2.56
N LYS A 111 8.61 27.75 -2.35
CA LYS A 111 8.98 29.16 -2.53
C LYS A 111 10.12 29.55 -1.60
N LYS A 112 10.04 29.20 -0.31
CA LYS A 112 11.09 29.47 0.67
C LYS A 112 12.41 28.78 0.30
N ALA A 113 12.37 27.52 -0.12
CA ALA A 113 13.56 26.80 -0.59
C ALA A 113 14.18 27.47 -1.81
N THR A 114 13.35 27.98 -2.72
CA THR A 114 13.81 28.69 -3.92
C THR A 114 14.44 30.04 -3.58
N GLU A 115 13.81 30.83 -2.71
CA GLU A 115 14.34 32.11 -2.24
C GLU A 115 15.65 31.94 -1.46
N GLU A 116 15.73 30.95 -0.57
CA GLU A 116 16.96 30.66 0.18
C GLU A 116 18.07 30.17 -0.76
N ARG A 117 17.76 29.34 -1.75
CA ARG A 117 18.70 28.94 -2.80
C ARG A 117 19.23 30.14 -3.57
N GLN A 118 18.34 31.03 -4.05
CA GLN A 118 18.74 32.24 -4.77
C GLN A 118 19.65 33.13 -3.92
N ARG A 119 19.29 33.35 -2.65
CA ARG A 119 20.12 34.12 -1.70
C ARG A 119 21.51 33.50 -1.52
N ARG A 120 21.60 32.17 -1.39
CA ARG A 120 22.87 31.46 -1.25
C ARG A 120 23.69 31.51 -2.55
N GLU A 121 23.05 31.39 -3.71
CA GLU A 121 23.71 31.50 -5.02
C GLU A 121 24.25 32.92 -5.27
N GLU A 122 23.51 33.96 -4.89
CA GLU A 122 23.96 35.36 -4.95
C GLU A 122 25.12 35.60 -3.99
N ALA A 123 25.03 35.10 -2.75
CA ALA A 123 26.12 35.19 -1.78
C ALA A 123 27.38 34.44 -2.26
N ALA A 124 27.22 33.27 -2.88
CA ALA A 124 28.32 32.52 -3.47
C ALA A 124 28.94 33.28 -4.65
N ARG A 125 28.12 33.91 -5.50
CA ARG A 125 28.61 34.74 -6.62
C ARG A 125 29.41 35.94 -6.13
N ALA A 126 28.87 36.69 -5.16
CA ALA A 126 29.57 37.83 -4.57
C ALA A 126 30.90 37.41 -3.90
N ALA A 127 30.91 36.27 -3.20
CA ALA A 127 32.12 35.74 -2.59
C ALA A 127 33.17 35.30 -3.63
N ARG A 128 32.76 34.70 -4.75
CA ARG A 128 33.65 34.38 -5.88
C ARG A 128 34.25 35.64 -6.51
N GLU A 129 33.43 36.64 -6.79
CA GLU A 129 33.89 37.92 -7.36
C GLU A 129 34.86 38.64 -6.42
N GLU A 130 34.62 38.60 -5.12
CA GLU A 130 35.54 39.15 -4.11
C GLU A 130 36.86 38.38 -4.05
N ALA A 131 36.81 37.04 -4.05
CA ALA A 131 38.00 36.19 -4.06
C ALA A 131 38.84 36.43 -5.34
N GLU A 132 38.20 36.52 -6.50
CA GLU A 132 38.87 36.79 -7.77
C GLU A 132 39.49 38.20 -7.78
N ARG A 133 38.78 39.22 -7.28
CA ARG A 133 39.35 40.57 -7.15
C ARG A 133 40.59 40.56 -6.26
N LYS A 134 40.54 39.88 -5.11
CA LYS A 134 41.66 39.79 -4.17
C LYS A 134 42.84 39.03 -4.75
N LEU A 135 42.60 37.99 -5.54
CA LEU A 135 43.65 37.27 -6.25
C LEU A 135 44.33 38.15 -7.30
N ARG A 136 43.56 38.93 -8.08
CA ARG A 136 44.12 39.89 -9.05
C ARG A 136 44.93 41.00 -8.36
N GLU A 137 44.46 41.50 -7.21
CA GLU A 137 45.20 42.48 -6.38
C GLU A 137 46.55 41.90 -5.90
N ALA A 138 46.57 40.63 -5.48
CA ALA A 138 47.79 39.94 -5.07
C ALA A 138 48.78 39.78 -6.23
N GLN A 139 48.30 39.31 -7.39
CA GLN A 139 49.12 39.17 -8.60
C GLN A 139 49.71 40.51 -9.04
N ALA A 140 48.92 41.59 -9.03
CA ALA A 140 49.41 42.93 -9.39
C ALA A 140 50.44 43.48 -8.39
N ALA A 141 50.33 43.15 -7.09
CA ALA A 141 51.30 43.55 -6.08
C ALA A 141 52.64 42.79 -6.21
N GLU A 142 52.57 41.53 -6.61
CA GLU A 142 53.73 40.68 -6.94
C GLU A 142 54.46 41.19 -8.19
N GLU A 143 53.73 41.50 -9.26
CA GLU A 143 54.28 42.08 -10.50
C GLU A 143 54.97 43.45 -10.27
N GLN A 144 54.49 44.22 -9.30
CA GLN A 144 55.09 45.51 -8.90
C GLN A 144 56.33 45.37 -8.00
N GLY A 145 56.76 44.15 -7.66
CA GLY A 145 57.95 43.88 -6.85
C GLY A 145 57.82 44.33 -5.38
N LYS A 146 56.59 44.47 -4.87
CA LYS A 146 56.34 44.91 -3.48
C LYS A 146 56.14 43.68 -2.58
N GLU A 147 57.21 42.97 -2.24
CA GLU A 147 57.19 41.68 -1.52
C GLU A 147 56.25 41.65 -0.29
N VAL A 148 56.38 42.62 0.63
CA VAL A 148 55.54 42.68 1.84
C VAL A 148 54.06 42.93 1.52
N HIS A 149 53.77 43.74 0.48
CA HIS A 149 52.40 43.99 0.04
C HIS A 149 51.80 42.79 -0.71
N ALA A 150 52.62 42.06 -1.46
CA ALA A 150 52.23 40.84 -2.16
C ALA A 150 51.85 39.74 -1.15
N GLU A 151 52.64 39.57 -0.08
CA GLU A 151 52.36 38.58 0.97
C GLU A 151 51.05 38.88 1.72
N ILE A 152 50.82 40.14 2.10
CA ILE A 152 49.57 40.57 2.75
C ILE A 152 48.36 40.38 1.80
N ALA A 153 48.52 40.71 0.51
CA ALA A 153 47.46 40.54 -0.47
C ALA A 153 47.15 39.06 -0.76
N LEU A 154 48.17 38.20 -0.77
CA LEU A 154 48.02 36.75 -0.94
C LEU A 154 47.29 36.10 0.24
N ASP A 155 47.59 36.52 1.48
CA ASP A 155 46.84 36.04 2.65
C ASP A 155 45.37 36.48 2.59
N GLN A 156 45.10 37.73 2.21
CA GLN A 156 43.73 38.21 1.99
C GLN A 156 42.99 37.44 0.90
N ALA A 157 43.65 37.12 -0.22
CA ALA A 157 43.09 36.30 -1.29
C ALA A 157 42.78 34.88 -0.81
N THR A 158 43.69 34.26 -0.05
CA THR A 158 43.50 32.93 0.53
C THR A 158 42.33 32.89 1.51
N GLN A 159 42.19 33.92 2.35
CA GLN A 159 41.05 34.04 3.27
C GLN A 159 39.73 34.24 2.52
N ALA A 160 39.72 35.05 1.46
CA ALA A 160 38.54 35.26 0.63
C ALA A 160 38.12 33.98 -0.11
N ASP A 161 39.06 33.23 -0.67
CA ASP A 161 38.81 31.96 -1.35
C ASP A 161 38.23 30.91 -0.38
N ARG A 162 38.79 30.78 0.83
CA ARG A 162 38.22 29.89 1.86
C ARG A 162 36.79 30.26 2.23
N ARG A 163 36.47 31.55 2.33
CA ARG A 163 35.11 32.03 2.59
C ARG A 163 34.17 31.69 1.43
N ALA A 164 34.61 31.88 0.19
CA ALA A 164 33.85 31.50 -1.00
C ALA A 164 33.53 30.00 -1.01
N GLN A 165 34.52 29.13 -0.76
CA GLN A 165 34.31 27.68 -0.72
C GLN A 165 33.32 27.23 0.37
N VAL A 166 33.32 27.88 1.55
CA VAL A 166 32.35 27.58 2.62
C VAL A 166 30.93 27.97 2.20
N ILE A 167 30.78 29.12 1.55
CA ILE A 167 29.47 29.61 1.10
C ILE A 167 28.95 28.76 -0.07
N GLU A 168 29.81 28.33 -0.99
CA GLU A 168 29.45 27.44 -2.09
C GLU A 168 28.92 26.08 -1.59
N LYS A 169 29.59 25.47 -0.61
CA LYS A 169 29.11 24.21 -0.03
C LYS A 169 27.72 24.33 0.59
N ALA A 170 27.36 25.50 1.10
CA ALA A 170 26.02 25.74 1.65
C ALA A 170 24.94 25.82 0.55
N VAL A 171 25.30 26.03 -0.72
CA VAL A 171 24.34 25.99 -1.84
C VAL A 171 23.83 24.56 -2.09
N ASP A 172 24.68 23.56 -1.84
CA ASP A 172 24.39 22.14 -2.08
C ASP A 172 23.54 21.47 -0.99
N ASP A 173 23.13 22.21 0.05
CA ASP A 173 22.24 21.70 1.10
C ASP A 173 20.91 21.18 0.53
N SER A 174 20.24 20.28 1.27
CA SER A 174 18.96 19.73 0.82
C SER A 174 17.83 20.79 0.87
N ALA A 175 16.86 20.69 -0.05
CA ALA A 175 15.68 21.56 -0.03
C ALA A 175 14.88 21.45 1.29
N ALA A 176 14.95 20.29 1.94
CA ALA A 176 14.34 20.03 3.25
C ALA A 176 14.97 20.88 4.36
N ASP A 177 16.28 21.13 4.30
CA ASP A 177 17.01 21.94 5.27
C ASP A 177 16.81 23.42 5.02
N MET A 178 16.78 23.85 3.75
CA MET A 178 16.51 25.24 3.38
C MET A 178 15.09 25.70 3.77
N ALA A 179 14.09 24.84 3.61
CA ALA A 179 12.69 25.20 3.87
C ALA A 179 12.26 25.04 5.33
N ARG A 180 13.04 24.32 6.16
CA ARG A 180 12.64 23.87 7.50
C ARG A 180 12.12 25.02 8.37
N THR A 181 10.97 24.82 9.03
CA THR A 181 10.38 25.80 9.94
C THR A 181 9.79 25.10 11.17
N ARG A 182 10.05 25.66 12.37
CA ARG A 182 9.46 25.16 13.63
C ARG A 182 8.02 25.69 13.77
N LEU A 183 7.09 24.81 14.08
CA LEU A 183 5.68 25.12 14.29
C LEU A 183 5.44 25.52 15.75
N ALA A 184 4.44 26.37 15.99
CA ALA A 184 4.09 26.86 17.33
C ALA A 184 3.74 25.73 18.31
N GLY A 185 3.17 24.61 17.82
CA GLY A 185 2.84 23.43 18.61
C GLY A 185 3.99 22.43 18.81
N GLY A 186 5.24 22.80 18.53
CA GLY A 186 6.40 21.93 18.72
C GLY A 186 6.75 20.99 17.55
N GLY A 187 5.95 20.99 16.48
CA GLY A 187 6.24 20.24 15.24
C GLY A 187 7.26 20.95 14.32
N VAL A 188 7.68 20.26 13.27
CA VAL A 188 8.53 20.83 12.21
C VAL A 188 7.84 20.65 10.85
N SER A 189 7.81 21.73 10.07
CA SER A 189 7.40 21.70 8.66
C SER A 189 8.64 21.65 7.77
N THR A 190 8.75 20.62 6.94
CA THR A 190 9.87 20.37 6.03
C THR A 190 9.41 19.65 4.77
N LEU A 191 10.21 19.69 3.71
CA LEU A 191 9.99 18.93 2.49
C LEU A 191 10.54 17.50 2.67
N ARG A 192 9.86 16.50 2.11
CA ARG A 192 10.33 15.11 2.09
C ARG A 192 10.41 14.63 0.65
N THR A 193 11.52 14.00 0.30
CA THR A 193 11.67 13.33 -1.00
C THR A 193 11.15 11.90 -0.90
N SER A 194 10.19 11.56 -1.76
CA SER A 194 9.72 10.20 -1.99
C SER A 194 10.06 9.78 -3.42
N TRP A 195 10.40 8.50 -3.60
CA TRP A 195 10.56 7.89 -4.92
C TRP A 195 9.24 7.23 -5.30
N GLU A 196 8.65 7.69 -6.40
CA GLU A 196 7.42 7.14 -6.95
C GLU A 196 7.70 6.49 -8.31
N PHE A 197 6.85 5.57 -8.73
CA PHE A 197 6.97 4.89 -10.02
C PHE A 197 5.65 4.95 -10.78
N LYS A 198 5.76 4.94 -12.11
CA LYS A 198 4.64 4.76 -13.02
C LYS A 198 5.05 3.74 -14.06
N VAL A 199 4.24 2.71 -14.25
CA VAL A 199 4.49 1.71 -15.29
C VAL A 199 4.02 2.27 -16.62
N GLU A 200 4.93 2.39 -17.58
CA GLU A 200 4.63 2.87 -18.94
C GLU A 200 4.23 1.72 -19.87
N ASP A 201 4.92 0.59 -19.78
CA ASP A 201 4.61 -0.64 -20.50
C ASP A 201 4.78 -1.85 -19.56
N TYR A 202 3.72 -2.62 -19.36
CA TYR A 202 3.73 -3.81 -18.52
C TYR A 202 4.47 -5.00 -19.16
N GLN A 203 4.57 -5.06 -20.49
CA GLN A 203 5.25 -6.16 -21.18
C GLN A 203 6.77 -6.05 -21.10
N ALA A 204 7.29 -4.83 -21.02
CA ALA A 204 8.72 -4.56 -20.88
C ALA A 204 9.23 -4.73 -19.43
N VAL A 205 8.35 -4.94 -18.44
CA VAL A 205 8.75 -5.11 -17.04
C VAL A 205 9.47 -6.45 -16.85
N ASP A 206 10.71 -6.41 -16.38
CA ASP A 206 11.46 -7.61 -16.04
C ASP A 206 10.97 -8.23 -14.71
N LEU A 207 10.12 -9.24 -14.83
CA LEU A 207 9.58 -9.99 -13.69
C LEU A 207 10.64 -10.83 -12.95
N ASN A 208 11.80 -11.12 -13.57
CA ASN A 208 12.86 -11.89 -12.90
C ASN A 208 13.60 -11.05 -11.86
N THR A 209 13.88 -9.78 -12.17
CA THR A 209 14.47 -8.85 -11.18
C THR A 209 13.51 -8.63 -10.00
N LEU A 210 12.19 -8.67 -10.26
CA LEU A 210 11.16 -8.54 -9.23
C LEU A 210 10.86 -9.84 -8.47
N ARG A 211 11.50 -10.97 -8.83
CA ARG A 211 11.20 -12.30 -8.29
C ARG A 211 11.20 -12.38 -6.77
N ALA A 212 12.15 -11.70 -6.11
CA ALA A 212 12.30 -11.69 -4.66
C ALA A 212 11.18 -10.95 -3.92
N PHE A 213 10.40 -10.12 -4.63
CA PHE A 213 9.33 -9.32 -4.04
C PHE A 213 7.94 -9.96 -4.20
N PHE A 214 7.81 -11.04 -5.00
CA PHE A 214 6.56 -11.79 -5.12
C PHE A 214 6.40 -12.81 -4.00
N ALA A 215 5.24 -12.83 -3.37
CA ALA A 215 4.92 -13.86 -2.39
C ALA A 215 4.63 -15.21 -3.07
N ASN A 216 4.94 -16.32 -2.39
CA ASN A 216 4.64 -17.69 -2.87
C ASN A 216 3.16 -17.86 -3.28
N SER A 217 2.24 -17.21 -2.58
CA SER A 217 0.81 -17.25 -2.88
C SER A 217 0.44 -16.58 -4.22
N GLU A 218 1.18 -15.56 -4.66
CA GLU A 218 0.95 -14.89 -5.94
C GLU A 218 1.43 -15.76 -7.10
N ILE A 219 2.53 -16.46 -6.88
CA ILE A 219 3.11 -17.43 -7.81
C ILE A 219 2.15 -18.61 -7.98
N ASP A 220 1.61 -19.15 -6.89
CA ASP A 220 0.61 -20.21 -6.93
C ASP A 220 -0.66 -19.78 -7.67
N LYS A 221 -1.12 -18.54 -7.48
CA LYS A 221 -2.26 -17.98 -8.22
C LYS A 221 -1.98 -17.94 -9.73
N ALA A 222 -0.79 -17.48 -10.11
CA ALA A 222 -0.37 -17.45 -11.51
C ALA A 222 -0.30 -18.87 -12.13
N ILE A 223 0.28 -19.84 -11.40
CA ILE A 223 0.36 -21.24 -11.83
C ILE A 223 -1.04 -21.83 -12.00
N ARG A 224 -1.96 -21.63 -11.03
CA ARG A 224 -3.36 -22.09 -11.15
C ARG A 224 -4.07 -21.47 -12.35
N GLY A 225 -3.83 -20.19 -12.62
CA GLY A 225 -4.32 -19.49 -13.81
C GLY A 225 -3.82 -20.15 -15.10
N PHE A 226 -2.52 -20.44 -15.18
CA PHE A 226 -1.89 -21.14 -16.29
C PHE A 226 -2.44 -22.56 -16.51
N VAL A 227 -2.63 -23.33 -15.43
CA VAL A 227 -3.24 -24.67 -15.53
C VAL A 227 -4.68 -24.57 -16.02
N ARG A 228 -5.45 -23.59 -15.54
CA ARG A 228 -6.85 -23.40 -15.97
C ARG A 228 -6.96 -22.98 -17.44
N SER A 229 -6.02 -22.20 -17.96
CA SER A 229 -5.98 -21.80 -19.38
C SER A 229 -5.51 -22.91 -20.32
N GLY A 230 -5.19 -24.10 -19.81
CA GLY A 230 -4.78 -25.26 -20.61
C GLY A 230 -3.28 -25.57 -20.56
N GLY A 231 -2.48 -24.81 -19.80
CA GLY A 231 -1.09 -25.12 -19.54
C GLY A 231 -0.93 -26.46 -18.81
N ARG A 232 -0.07 -27.35 -19.33
CA ARG A 232 0.19 -28.69 -18.75
C ARG A 232 1.66 -28.94 -18.44
N GLN A 233 2.57 -28.10 -18.92
CA GLN A 233 4.01 -28.20 -18.68
C GLN A 233 4.54 -26.84 -18.24
N LEU A 234 5.21 -26.79 -17.10
CA LEU A 234 5.86 -25.59 -16.57
C LEU A 234 7.13 -26.01 -15.80
N ARG A 235 8.25 -25.36 -16.08
CA ARG A 235 9.54 -25.71 -15.43
C ARG A 235 9.43 -25.52 -13.91
N GLY A 236 9.77 -26.57 -13.15
CA GLY A 236 9.74 -26.57 -11.69
C GLY A 236 8.36 -26.86 -11.07
N VAL A 237 7.33 -27.16 -11.87
CA VAL A 237 5.99 -27.51 -11.37
C VAL A 237 5.52 -28.83 -11.98
N LYS A 238 5.14 -29.78 -11.12
CA LYS A 238 4.51 -31.03 -11.55
C LYS A 238 3.00 -30.83 -11.64
N ILE A 239 2.47 -30.82 -12.86
CA ILE A 239 1.03 -30.77 -13.15
C ILE A 239 0.56 -32.19 -13.44
N PHE A 240 -0.51 -32.64 -12.78
CA PHE A 240 -1.06 -33.98 -12.94
C PHE A 240 -2.59 -33.93 -13.00
N GLU A 241 -3.18 -34.95 -13.62
CA GLU A 241 -4.62 -35.16 -13.65
C GLU A 241 -5.05 -35.93 -12.39
N ASP A 242 -6.12 -35.46 -11.76
CA ASP A 242 -6.75 -36.09 -10.60
C ASP A 242 -8.24 -36.24 -10.92
N THR A 243 -8.74 -37.47 -10.84
CA THR A 243 -10.15 -37.78 -11.12
C THR A 243 -10.89 -38.01 -9.82
N LYS A 244 -11.99 -37.28 -9.62
CA LYS A 244 -12.83 -37.40 -8.43
C LYS A 244 -14.23 -37.86 -8.84
N ALA A 245 -14.78 -38.80 -8.07
CA ALA A 245 -16.19 -39.18 -8.22
C ALA A 245 -17.08 -37.94 -8.05
N SER A 246 -17.99 -37.74 -9.00
CA SER A 246 -18.91 -36.61 -9.00
C SER A 246 -20.33 -37.14 -9.16
N TYR A 247 -21.06 -37.15 -8.06
CA TYR A 247 -22.52 -37.28 -8.07
C TYR A 247 -23.08 -35.95 -8.60
N ARG A 248 -24.12 -35.92 -9.43
CA ARG A 248 -24.78 -34.68 -9.88
C ARG A 248 -26.29 -34.78 -9.73
#